data_AF-A0A0M8T4M6-F1
#
_entry.id   AF-A0A0M8T4M6-F1
#
_cell.length_a   1.000
_cell.length_b   1.000
_cell.length_c   1.000
_cell.angle_alpha   90.00
_cell.angle_beta   90.00
_cell.angle_gamma   90.00
#
_symmetry.space_group_name_H-M   'P 1'
#
loop_
_entity.id
_entity.type
_entity.pdbx_description
1 polymer ?
#
loop_
_entity_poly.entity_id
_entity_poly.type
_entity_poly.pdbx_seq_one_letter_code
_entity_poly.pdbx_strand_id
1 'polypeptide(L)'
;MSMPSLPGDGTREAARRWLVHLRVAGVSRVRTLFTHHPRYADLTPVQYAEGLEWLRRTGLVSPSGRPAVNVGEGLPLDDADVPHVLWNAEDDERRSATGTAGERCLLALLRQAGLASVEHVSAVSDAFGYDIAATMPPDEHLHLEVKATTDPTRLVVHLSRHESDVMSADPRWIMGAVLVGRDGAALSVATVSRSWLLSVIPQDRSQRGTWESVRLDVPPEALEPGLIMEDGKSVLPGGSCATHGVWGMAAREAVSG
;
A
#
# COMPACT_ATOMS: atom_id res chain seq x y z
N MET A 1 31.21 -5.43 0.09
CA MET A 1 30.53 -6.75 0.04
C MET A 1 30.80 -7.34 -1.33
N SER A 2 31.38 -8.55 -1.41
CA SER A 2 31.64 -9.22 -2.70
C SER A 2 30.32 -9.53 -3.40
N MET A 3 30.20 -9.17 -4.68
CA MET A 3 29.03 -9.53 -5.46
C MET A 3 28.92 -11.05 -5.59
N PRO A 4 27.74 -11.65 -5.35
CA PRO A 4 27.56 -13.07 -5.58
C PRO A 4 27.83 -13.39 -7.05
N SER A 5 28.53 -14.49 -7.30
CA SER A 5 28.81 -15.00 -8.64
C SER A 5 27.53 -15.11 -9.47
N LEU A 6 27.57 -14.58 -10.69
CA LEU A 6 26.42 -14.54 -11.59
C LEU A 6 25.94 -15.97 -11.91
N PRO A 7 24.63 -16.26 -11.79
CA PRO A 7 24.11 -17.58 -12.12
C PRO A 7 24.08 -17.78 -13.64
N GLY A 8 23.95 -19.05 -14.08
CA GLY A 8 23.87 -19.42 -15.49
C GLY A 8 22.66 -18.81 -16.20
N ASP A 9 22.68 -18.75 -17.53
CA ASP A 9 21.69 -18.05 -18.35
C ASP A 9 20.24 -18.48 -18.09
N GLY A 10 19.99 -19.79 -17.98
CA GLY A 10 18.64 -20.30 -17.69
C GLY A 10 18.11 -19.90 -16.31
N THR A 11 19.00 -19.80 -15.31
CA THR A 11 18.65 -19.35 -13.95
C THR A 11 18.40 -17.83 -13.91
N ARG A 12 19.12 -17.05 -14.73
CA ARG A 12 18.86 -15.61 -14.90
C ARG A 12 17.52 -15.33 -15.56
N GLU A 13 17.20 -16.03 -16.65
CA GLU A 13 15.90 -15.86 -17.31
C GLU A 13 14.75 -16.34 -16.41
N ALA A 14 14.94 -17.42 -15.66
CA ALA A 14 14.01 -17.84 -14.61
C ALA A 14 13.77 -16.75 -13.56
N ALA A 15 14.84 -16.13 -13.05
CA ALA A 15 14.76 -15.02 -12.09
C ALA A 15 14.01 -13.80 -12.67
N ARG A 16 14.26 -13.44 -13.93
CA ARG A 16 13.53 -12.36 -14.62
C ARG A 16 12.03 -12.65 -14.65
N ARG A 17 11.64 -13.86 -15.01
CA ARG A 17 10.22 -14.28 -15.06
C ARG A 17 9.58 -14.28 -13.68
N TRP A 18 10.29 -14.75 -12.65
CA TRP A 18 9.83 -14.63 -11.26
C TRP A 18 9.52 -13.18 -10.91
N LEU A 19 10.41 -12.24 -11.20
CA LEU A 19 10.18 -10.82 -10.92
C LEU A 19 8.99 -10.23 -11.68
N VAL A 20 8.79 -10.62 -12.94
CA VAL A 20 7.63 -10.18 -13.73
C VAL A 20 6.32 -10.67 -13.11
N HIS A 21 6.25 -11.97 -12.75
CA HIS A 21 5.00 -12.57 -12.30
C HIS A 21 4.70 -12.38 -10.82
N LEU A 22 5.73 -12.21 -9.98
CA LEU A 22 5.55 -11.96 -8.55
C LEU A 22 4.93 -10.59 -8.26
N ARG A 23 4.94 -9.66 -9.24
CA ARG A 23 4.22 -8.38 -9.14
C ARG A 23 2.71 -8.55 -9.03
N VAL A 24 2.19 -9.65 -9.55
CA VAL A 24 0.74 -9.89 -9.70
C VAL A 24 0.27 -11.16 -8.99
N ALA A 25 1.18 -12.00 -8.49
CA ALA A 25 0.83 -13.28 -7.88
C ALA A 25 1.89 -13.76 -6.87
N GLY A 26 1.47 -14.44 -5.80
CA GLY A 26 2.39 -15.04 -4.82
C GLY A 26 3.20 -16.22 -5.36
N VAL A 27 4.26 -16.60 -4.63
CA VAL A 27 5.24 -17.62 -5.05
C VAL A 27 4.61 -18.93 -5.51
N SER A 28 3.64 -19.46 -4.76
CA SER A 28 3.00 -20.74 -5.09
C SER A 28 2.27 -20.69 -6.43
N ARG A 29 1.63 -19.56 -6.75
CA ARG A 29 0.85 -19.39 -7.98
C ARG A 29 1.76 -19.21 -9.20
N VAL A 30 2.82 -18.43 -9.05
CA VAL A 30 3.84 -18.28 -10.10
C VAL A 30 4.58 -19.60 -10.34
N ARG A 31 4.83 -20.40 -9.31
CA ARG A 31 5.39 -21.76 -9.46
C ARG A 31 4.47 -22.66 -10.28
N THR A 32 3.17 -22.68 -9.98
CA THR A 32 2.18 -23.46 -10.75
C THR A 32 2.13 -23.01 -12.21
N LEU A 33 2.22 -21.70 -12.46
CA LEU A 33 2.29 -21.15 -13.82
C LEU A 33 3.51 -21.69 -14.59
N PHE A 34 4.69 -21.66 -13.98
CA PHE A 34 5.92 -22.15 -14.60
C PHE A 34 5.92 -23.65 -14.85
N THR A 35 5.23 -24.43 -14.00
CA THR A 35 5.16 -25.89 -14.14
C THR A 35 4.17 -26.34 -15.23
N HIS A 36 3.04 -25.66 -15.39
CA HIS A 36 1.92 -26.19 -16.17
C HIS A 36 1.59 -25.42 -17.44
N HIS A 37 2.10 -24.20 -17.61
CA HIS A 37 1.75 -23.39 -18.77
C HIS A 37 2.81 -23.54 -19.88
N PRO A 38 2.42 -23.96 -21.12
CA PRO A 38 3.37 -24.29 -22.20
C PRO A 38 4.36 -23.18 -22.55
N ARG A 39 3.96 -21.91 -22.38
CA ARG A 39 4.82 -20.73 -22.60
C ARG A 39 6.07 -20.67 -21.70
N TYR A 40 6.13 -21.45 -20.63
CA TYR A 40 7.25 -21.45 -19.67
C TYR A 40 8.02 -22.78 -19.63
N ALA A 41 7.72 -23.70 -20.56
CA ALA A 41 8.29 -25.05 -20.61
C ALA A 41 9.73 -25.10 -21.15
N ASP A 42 10.27 -23.96 -21.58
CA ASP A 42 11.64 -23.78 -22.07
C ASP A 42 12.69 -23.80 -20.95
N LEU A 43 12.26 -23.67 -19.69
CA LEU A 43 13.13 -23.79 -18.51
C LEU A 43 12.64 -24.93 -17.61
N THR A 44 13.59 -25.62 -16.99
CA THR A 44 13.30 -26.72 -16.07
C THR A 44 12.75 -26.21 -14.72
N PRO A 45 11.96 -27.03 -14.00
CA PRO A 45 11.53 -26.69 -12.64
C PRO A 45 12.69 -26.37 -11.68
N VAL A 46 13.86 -27.00 -11.88
CA VAL A 46 15.08 -26.75 -11.11
C VAL A 46 15.61 -25.34 -11.36
N GLN A 47 15.68 -24.90 -12.63
CA GLN A 47 16.10 -23.54 -12.97
C GLN A 47 15.16 -22.47 -12.38
N TYR A 48 13.85 -22.74 -12.34
CA TYR A 48 12.91 -21.86 -11.63
C TYR A 48 13.12 -21.86 -10.11
N ALA A 49 13.39 -23.01 -9.49
CA ALA A 49 13.68 -23.07 -8.07
C ALA A 49 14.97 -22.29 -7.73
N GLU A 50 16.04 -22.52 -8.49
CA GLU A 50 17.31 -21.80 -8.35
C GLU A 50 17.17 -20.31 -8.61
N GLY A 51 16.37 -19.91 -9.61
CA GLY A 51 16.10 -18.51 -9.91
C GLY A 51 15.42 -17.79 -8.74
N LEU A 52 14.41 -18.40 -8.13
CA LEU A 52 13.74 -17.84 -6.94
C LEU A 52 14.67 -17.82 -5.72
N GLU A 53 15.45 -18.87 -5.51
CA GLU A 53 16.38 -18.94 -4.39
C GLU A 53 17.48 -17.90 -4.53
N TRP A 54 17.99 -17.70 -5.75
CA TRP A 54 18.92 -16.62 -6.06
C TRP A 54 18.30 -15.26 -5.77
N LEU A 55 17.07 -14.98 -6.24
CA LEU A 55 16.36 -13.73 -5.93
C LEU A 55 16.19 -13.50 -4.42
N ARG A 56 15.92 -14.55 -3.63
CA ARG A 56 15.83 -14.45 -2.16
C ARG A 56 17.17 -14.17 -1.52
N ARG A 57 18.21 -14.87 -1.97
CA ARG A 57 19.59 -14.72 -1.46
C ARG A 57 20.16 -13.34 -1.77
N THR A 58 19.76 -12.75 -2.90
CA THR A 58 20.12 -11.38 -3.29
C THR A 58 19.16 -10.32 -2.77
N GLY A 59 18.13 -10.70 -2.00
CA GLY A 59 17.17 -9.77 -1.40
C GLY A 59 16.16 -9.14 -2.37
N LEU A 60 16.11 -9.60 -3.63
CA LEU A 60 15.17 -9.12 -4.66
C LEU A 60 13.74 -9.64 -4.47
N VAL A 61 13.61 -10.75 -3.75
CA VAL A 61 12.33 -11.31 -3.30
C VAL A 61 12.44 -11.59 -1.80
N SER A 62 11.46 -11.11 -1.03
CA SER A 62 11.43 -11.32 0.41
C SER A 62 11.36 -12.82 0.76
N PRO A 63 11.66 -13.20 2.02
CA PRO A 63 11.38 -14.56 2.51
C PRO A 63 9.91 -14.96 2.30
N SER A 64 8.99 -13.99 2.45
CA SER A 64 7.55 -14.14 2.19
C SER A 64 7.16 -14.19 0.71
N GLY A 65 8.12 -14.10 -0.22
CA GLY A 65 7.88 -14.29 -1.65
C GLY A 65 7.30 -13.07 -2.37
N ARG A 66 7.38 -11.88 -1.76
CA ARG A 66 6.99 -10.63 -2.42
C ARG A 66 8.19 -10.06 -3.16
N PRO A 67 8.03 -9.54 -4.39
CA PRO A 67 9.11 -8.79 -5.01
C PRO A 67 9.41 -7.59 -4.13
N ALA A 68 10.67 -7.40 -3.79
CA ALA A 68 11.14 -6.19 -3.13
C ALA A 68 11.30 -5.02 -4.13
N VAL A 69 10.98 -5.23 -5.42
CA VAL A 69 11.27 -4.29 -6.52
C VAL A 69 10.04 -4.05 -7.40
N ASN A 70 9.91 -2.85 -7.98
CA ASN A 70 8.91 -2.54 -9.02
C ASN A 70 9.58 -2.52 -10.40
N VAL A 71 9.23 -3.47 -11.28
CA VAL A 71 9.78 -3.52 -12.65
C VAL A 71 8.98 -2.52 -13.52
N GLY A 72 9.60 -1.45 -14.00
CA GLY A 72 8.90 -0.40 -14.77
C GLY A 72 8.13 -0.94 -15.99
N GLU A 73 6.95 -0.35 -16.26
CA GLU A 73 6.25 -0.51 -17.54
C GLU A 73 6.94 0.35 -18.59
N GLY A 74 7.74 -0.28 -19.45
CA GLY A 74 8.28 0.37 -20.64
C GLY A 74 9.79 0.32 -20.71
N LEU A 75 10.31 -0.72 -21.38
CA LEU A 75 11.52 -0.60 -22.18
C LEU A 75 11.34 -1.39 -23.48
N PRO A 76 11.96 -0.93 -24.58
CA PRO A 76 11.81 -1.53 -25.90
C PRO A 76 12.35 -2.97 -25.91
N LEU A 77 11.66 -3.81 -26.67
CA LEU A 77 12.13 -5.14 -27.04
C LEU A 77 13.24 -4.97 -28.08
N ASP A 78 14.46 -4.64 -27.65
CA ASP A 78 15.62 -4.81 -28.50
C ASP A 78 16.64 -5.71 -27.82
N ASP A 79 17.13 -6.66 -28.60
CA ASP A 79 17.93 -7.80 -28.14
C ASP A 79 19.27 -7.35 -27.55
N ALA A 80 19.69 -8.08 -26.51
CA ALA A 80 21.03 -8.13 -25.93
C ALA A 80 21.44 -7.14 -24.81
N ASP A 81 20.58 -6.24 -24.32
CA ASP A 81 20.86 -5.52 -23.07
C ASP A 81 19.78 -5.77 -22.03
N VAL A 82 20.17 -6.48 -20.96
CA VAL A 82 19.31 -6.71 -19.79
C VAL A 82 18.99 -5.34 -19.20
N PRO A 83 17.70 -4.94 -19.09
CA PRO A 83 17.34 -3.71 -18.41
C PRO A 83 17.99 -3.68 -17.04
N HIS A 84 18.84 -2.68 -16.80
CA HIS A 84 19.34 -2.39 -15.47
C HIS A 84 18.14 -1.99 -14.60
N VAL A 85 17.54 -2.98 -13.94
CA VAL A 85 16.59 -2.79 -12.84
C VAL A 85 17.40 -2.18 -11.70
N LEU A 86 17.50 -0.85 -11.70
CA LEU A 86 18.03 -0.10 -10.58
C LEU A 86 16.97 -0.13 -9.47
N TRP A 87 17.03 -1.16 -8.66
CA TRP A 87 16.37 -1.19 -7.37
C TRP A 87 17.11 -0.26 -6.41
N ASN A 88 16.37 0.62 -5.75
CA ASN A 88 16.91 1.41 -4.66
C ASN A 88 16.22 0.94 -3.36
N ALA A 89 16.93 0.16 -2.53
CA ALA A 89 16.46 -0.22 -1.21
C ALA A 89 16.05 1.01 -0.37
N GLU A 90 16.68 2.16 -0.64
CA GLU A 90 16.30 3.43 -0.02
C GLU A 90 14.88 3.87 -0.42
N ASP A 91 14.36 3.53 -1.60
CA ASP A 91 13.00 3.91 -2.01
C ASP A 91 11.95 3.10 -1.24
N ASP A 92 12.22 1.81 -0.98
CA ASP A 92 11.37 0.96 -0.14
C ASP A 92 11.44 1.37 1.32
N GLU A 93 12.64 1.63 1.82
CA GLU A 93 12.85 2.17 3.15
C GLU A 93 12.19 3.54 3.30
N ARG A 94 12.27 4.42 2.28
CA ARG A 94 11.55 5.71 2.26
C ARG A 94 10.04 5.52 2.25
N ARG A 95 9.49 4.57 1.51
CA ARG A 95 8.04 4.29 1.50
C ARG A 95 7.56 3.73 2.83
N SER A 96 8.28 2.76 3.39
CA SER A 96 7.99 2.21 4.72
C SER A 96 8.11 3.29 5.81
N ALA A 97 9.17 4.09 5.78
CA ALA A 97 9.35 5.22 6.69
C ALA A 97 8.23 6.27 6.56
N THR A 98 7.74 6.51 5.34
CA THR A 98 6.60 7.41 5.10
C THR A 98 5.32 6.84 5.71
N GLY A 99 5.04 5.54 5.51
CA GLY A 99 3.90 4.84 6.14
C GLY A 99 3.92 4.95 7.66
N THR A 100 5.04 4.52 8.27
CA THR A 100 5.24 4.60 9.73
C THR A 100 5.19 6.03 10.26
N ALA A 101 5.68 7.02 9.50
CA ALA A 101 5.56 8.42 9.88
C ALA A 101 4.10 8.89 9.88
N GLY A 102 3.31 8.50 8.87
CA GLY A 102 1.89 8.81 8.78
C GLY A 102 1.08 8.22 9.94
N GLU A 103 1.23 6.92 10.21
CA GLU A 103 0.59 6.24 11.35
C GLU A 103 0.92 6.93 12.68
N ARG A 104 2.21 7.16 12.94
CA ARG A 104 2.69 7.81 14.15
C ARG A 104 2.16 9.23 14.32
N CYS A 105 2.10 10.00 13.23
CA CYS A 105 1.54 11.35 13.28
C CYS A 105 0.05 11.32 13.58
N LEU A 106 -0.71 10.41 12.95
CA LEU A 106 -2.14 10.30 13.20
C LEU A 106 -2.43 9.85 14.64
N LEU A 107 -1.66 8.87 15.15
CA LEU A 107 -1.67 8.48 16.57
C LEU A 107 -1.45 9.68 17.50
N ALA A 108 -0.46 10.52 17.21
CA ALA A 108 -0.15 11.70 18.01
C ALA A 108 -1.28 12.74 17.96
N LEU A 109 -1.84 13.00 16.77
CA LEU A 109 -2.96 13.93 16.58
C LEU A 109 -4.22 13.47 17.31
N LEU A 110 -4.57 12.18 17.23
CA LEU A 110 -5.72 11.60 17.93
C LEU A 110 -5.57 11.72 19.45
N ARG A 111 -4.36 11.46 19.98
CA ARG A 111 -4.08 11.65 21.42
C ARG A 111 -4.19 13.12 21.85
N GLN A 112 -3.67 14.04 21.04
CA GLN A 112 -3.78 15.48 21.31
C GLN A 112 -5.22 15.98 21.26
N ALA A 113 -6.06 15.39 20.41
CA ALA A 113 -7.49 15.66 20.34
C ALA A 113 -8.29 15.13 21.53
N GLY A 114 -7.65 14.40 22.46
CA GLY A 114 -8.27 13.95 23.70
C GLY A 114 -9.09 12.68 23.57
N LEU A 115 -8.81 11.83 22.56
CA LEU A 115 -9.42 10.50 22.48
C LEU A 115 -9.03 9.66 23.71
N ALA A 116 -10.00 8.93 24.25
CA ALA A 116 -9.88 8.20 25.51
C ALA A 116 -8.92 7.00 25.42
N SER A 117 -8.88 6.35 24.25
CA SER A 117 -7.95 5.27 23.91
C SER A 117 -7.49 5.45 22.47
N VAL A 118 -6.19 5.20 22.20
CA VAL A 118 -5.61 5.19 20.86
C VAL A 118 -4.49 4.14 20.81
N GLU A 119 -4.75 3.04 20.12
CA GLU A 119 -3.91 1.86 20.01
C GLU A 119 -3.46 1.62 18.56
N HIS A 120 -2.19 1.29 18.37
CA HIS A 120 -1.63 0.89 17.08
C HIS A 120 -1.76 -0.63 16.95
N VAL A 121 -2.83 -1.11 16.34
CA VAL A 121 -3.17 -2.54 16.33
C VAL A 121 -2.43 -3.32 15.24
N SER A 122 -2.06 -2.69 14.12
CA SER A 122 -1.24 -3.34 13.08
C SER A 122 0.18 -3.66 13.57
N ALA A 123 0.69 -2.92 14.56
CA ALA A 123 1.93 -3.27 15.27
C ALA A 123 1.83 -4.60 16.07
N VAL A 124 0.61 -5.08 16.32
CA VAL A 124 0.32 -6.29 17.11
C VAL A 124 -0.19 -7.43 16.23
N SER A 125 -1.02 -7.16 15.22
CA SER A 125 -1.54 -8.18 14.30
C SER A 125 -2.13 -7.58 13.01
N ASP A 126 -1.72 -8.13 11.86
CA ASP A 126 -2.30 -7.81 10.55
C ASP A 126 -3.75 -8.35 10.38
N ALA A 127 -4.24 -9.17 11.31
CA ALA A 127 -5.55 -9.80 11.21
C ALA A 127 -6.73 -8.81 11.37
N PHE A 128 -6.49 -7.62 11.91
CA PHE A 128 -7.56 -6.65 12.18
C PHE A 128 -8.08 -5.95 10.94
N GLY A 129 -7.24 -5.75 9.90
CA GLY A 129 -7.64 -5.05 8.67
C GLY A 129 -7.78 -3.53 8.81
N TYR A 130 -7.12 -2.96 9.83
CA TYR A 130 -6.92 -1.53 10.06
C TYR A 130 -5.67 -1.33 10.92
N ASP A 131 -5.10 -0.12 10.90
CA ASP A 131 -3.87 0.21 11.60
C ASP A 131 -4.11 0.66 13.05
N ILE A 132 -5.09 1.53 13.26
CA ILE A 132 -5.32 2.20 14.55
C ILE A 132 -6.73 1.89 15.05
N ALA A 133 -6.85 1.51 16.32
CA ALA A 133 -8.11 1.52 17.04
C ALA A 133 -8.14 2.72 17.99
N ALA A 134 -9.25 3.46 18.01
CA ALA A 134 -9.39 4.58 18.93
C ALA A 134 -10.81 4.69 19.49
N THR A 135 -10.94 5.31 20.66
CA THR A 135 -12.23 5.53 21.32
C THR A 135 -12.42 7.01 21.61
N MET A 136 -13.50 7.59 21.09
CA MET A 136 -13.98 8.92 21.42
C MET A 136 -14.90 8.88 22.65
N PRO A 137 -14.88 9.90 23.53
CA PRO A 137 -15.90 10.02 24.56
C PRO A 137 -17.31 10.23 23.96
N PRO A 138 -18.37 9.64 24.53
CA PRO A 138 -18.36 8.88 25.79
C PRO A 138 -17.98 7.39 25.68
N ASP A 139 -18.04 6.74 24.52
CA ASP A 139 -17.52 5.37 24.28
C ASP A 139 -17.65 4.96 22.80
N GLU A 140 -17.35 5.88 21.88
CA GLU A 140 -17.52 5.64 20.45
C GLU A 140 -16.21 5.17 19.82
N HIS A 141 -16.19 3.93 19.35
CA HIS A 141 -15.02 3.36 18.70
C HIS A 141 -14.90 3.81 17.24
N LEU A 142 -13.66 3.93 16.78
CA LEU A 142 -13.31 4.04 15.38
C LEU A 142 -12.08 3.19 15.06
N HIS A 143 -12.04 2.69 13.83
CA HIS A 143 -10.95 1.87 13.31
C HIS A 143 -10.39 2.56 12.07
N LEU A 144 -9.09 2.84 12.04
CA LEU A 144 -8.47 3.63 10.98
C LEU A 144 -7.45 2.81 10.21
N GLU A 145 -7.60 2.80 8.89
CA GLU A 145 -6.54 2.42 7.96
C GLU A 145 -5.82 3.69 7.50
N VAL A 146 -4.50 3.72 7.59
CA VAL A 146 -3.69 4.91 7.32
C VAL A 146 -2.91 4.75 6.02
N LYS A 147 -3.11 5.67 5.07
CA LYS A 147 -2.33 5.72 3.83
C LYS A 147 -1.54 7.02 3.79
N ALA A 148 -0.22 6.90 3.79
CA ALA A 148 0.69 8.05 3.85
C ALA A 148 1.43 8.27 2.53
N THR A 149 1.67 9.53 2.18
CA THR A 149 2.46 9.92 1.00
C THR A 149 3.25 11.20 1.28
N THR A 150 4.31 11.42 0.52
CA THR A 150 5.05 12.70 0.48
C THR A 150 4.67 13.56 -0.74
N ASP A 151 3.85 13.03 -1.64
CA ASP A 151 3.37 13.73 -2.84
C ASP A 151 2.09 14.54 -2.51
N PRO A 152 2.15 15.88 -2.54
CA PRO A 152 0.98 16.73 -2.28
C PRO A 152 0.04 16.84 -3.47
N THR A 153 0.40 16.32 -4.65
CA THR A 153 -0.36 16.50 -5.90
C THR A 153 -1.29 15.33 -6.21
N ARG A 154 -0.97 14.14 -5.69
CA ARG A 154 -1.73 12.90 -5.94
C ARG A 154 -1.76 12.02 -4.71
N LEU A 155 -2.92 11.42 -4.46
CA LEU A 155 -3.07 10.32 -3.51
C LEU A 155 -3.27 9.00 -4.26
N VAL A 156 -2.35 8.06 -4.03
CA VAL A 156 -2.46 6.67 -4.51
C VAL A 156 -2.67 5.77 -3.32
N VAL A 157 -3.75 5.00 -3.33
CA VAL A 157 -4.07 4.04 -2.28
C VAL A 157 -3.91 2.63 -2.81
N HIS A 158 -3.24 1.78 -2.04
CA HIS A 158 -3.25 0.34 -2.24
C HIS A 158 -4.12 -0.28 -1.14
N LEU A 159 -5.17 -0.98 -1.54
CA LEU A 159 -6.11 -1.64 -0.62
C LEU A 159 -6.05 -3.15 -0.85
N SER A 160 -5.87 -3.92 0.23
CA SER A 160 -5.98 -5.38 0.17
C SER A 160 -7.43 -5.85 0.20
N ARG A 161 -7.68 -7.09 -0.22
CA ARG A 161 -8.99 -7.71 -0.05
C ARG A 161 -9.42 -7.75 1.40
N HIS A 162 -8.51 -8.09 2.30
CA HIS A 162 -8.79 -8.13 3.73
C HIS A 162 -9.23 -6.76 4.27
N GLU A 163 -8.49 -5.70 3.97
CA GLU A 163 -8.86 -4.32 4.34
C GLU A 163 -10.24 -3.93 3.78
N SER A 164 -10.53 -4.29 2.53
CA SER A 164 -11.85 -4.02 1.92
C SER A 164 -12.98 -4.80 2.58
N ASP A 165 -12.77 -6.07 2.88
CA ASP A 165 -13.78 -6.92 3.52
C ASP A 165 -14.07 -6.40 4.94
N VAL A 166 -13.03 -6.03 5.70
CA VAL A 166 -13.15 -5.38 7.01
C VAL A 166 -13.86 -4.04 6.91
N MET A 167 -13.41 -3.15 6.01
CA MET A 167 -14.07 -1.87 5.74
C MET A 167 -15.56 -2.08 5.48
N SER A 168 -15.92 -3.00 4.58
CA SER A 168 -17.31 -3.25 4.19
C SER A 168 -18.17 -3.72 5.36
N ALA A 169 -17.62 -4.56 6.24
CA ALA A 169 -18.33 -5.12 7.39
C ALA A 169 -18.45 -4.13 8.56
N ASP A 170 -17.50 -3.21 8.71
CA ASP A 170 -17.41 -2.33 9.87
C ASP A 170 -17.74 -0.87 9.52
N PRO A 171 -18.89 -0.33 9.96
CA PRO A 171 -19.27 1.06 9.70
C PRO A 171 -18.39 2.09 10.43
N ARG A 172 -17.60 1.65 11.42
CA ARG A 172 -16.67 2.51 12.17
C ARG A 172 -15.29 2.59 11.52
N TRP A 173 -15.09 1.88 10.42
CA TRP A 173 -13.85 1.87 9.66
C TRP A 173 -13.71 3.13 8.81
N ILE A 174 -12.55 3.79 8.91
CA ILE A 174 -12.22 5.05 8.24
C ILE A 174 -10.87 4.92 7.55
N MET A 175 -10.77 5.36 6.28
CA MET A 175 -9.48 5.52 5.61
C MET A 175 -8.95 6.94 5.81
N GLY A 176 -7.89 7.06 6.61
CA GLY A 176 -7.15 8.31 6.81
C GLY A 176 -5.99 8.44 5.82
N ALA A 177 -5.95 9.53 5.08
CA ALA A 177 -4.83 9.90 4.22
C ALA A 177 -3.96 10.96 4.92
N VAL A 178 -2.64 10.76 4.91
CA VAL A 178 -1.68 11.68 5.56
C VAL A 178 -0.63 12.13 4.55
N LEU A 179 -0.52 13.45 4.36
CA LEU A 179 0.64 14.04 3.70
C LEU A 179 1.76 14.20 4.73
N VAL A 180 2.90 13.58 4.48
CA VAL A 180 4.05 13.60 5.39
C VAL A 180 5.12 14.55 4.84
N GLY A 181 5.62 15.43 5.69
CA GLY A 181 6.70 16.36 5.42
C GLY A 181 8.08 15.70 5.45
N ARG A 182 9.10 16.44 5.02
CA ARG A 182 10.49 15.94 5.01
C ARG A 182 11.04 15.62 6.40
N ASP A 183 10.50 16.28 7.42
CA ASP A 183 10.79 16.05 8.85
C ASP A 183 10.00 14.88 9.45
N GLY A 184 9.13 14.24 8.64
CA GLY A 184 8.26 13.16 9.09
C GLY A 184 7.00 13.64 9.83
N ALA A 185 6.73 14.95 9.87
CA ALA A 185 5.50 15.49 10.46
C ALA A 185 4.32 15.37 9.47
N ALA A 186 3.10 15.24 9.99
CA ALA A 186 1.90 15.40 9.16
C ALA A 186 1.79 16.86 8.72
N LEU A 187 1.64 17.08 7.42
CA LEU A 187 1.39 18.38 6.78
C LEU A 187 -0.05 18.55 6.32
N SER A 188 -0.81 17.45 6.21
CA SER A 188 -2.24 17.43 5.94
C SER A 188 -2.83 16.07 6.31
N VAL A 189 -4.10 16.07 6.72
CA VAL A 189 -4.88 14.86 7.00
C VAL A 189 -6.23 14.99 6.29
N ALA A 190 -6.66 13.93 5.61
CA ALA A 190 -7.97 13.85 4.99
C ALA A 190 -8.60 12.46 5.18
N THR A 191 -9.92 12.38 5.11
CA THR A 191 -10.67 11.14 5.01
C THR A 191 -10.89 10.83 3.54
N VAL A 192 -10.64 9.58 3.15
CA VAL A 192 -11.09 9.06 1.84
C VAL A 192 -12.51 8.54 1.99
N SER A 193 -13.41 8.99 1.11
CA SER A 193 -14.82 8.65 1.13
C SER A 193 -15.06 7.14 1.03
N ARG A 194 -15.73 6.58 2.04
CA ARG A 194 -16.15 5.18 2.09
C ARG A 194 -17.09 4.82 0.95
N SER A 195 -18.05 5.69 0.64
CA SER A 195 -19.01 5.45 -0.45
C SER A 195 -18.31 5.44 -1.81
N TRP A 196 -17.31 6.30 -2.01
CA TRP A 196 -16.45 6.26 -3.20
C TRP A 196 -15.63 4.97 -3.25
N LEU A 197 -14.95 4.57 -2.17
CA LEU A 197 -14.18 3.32 -2.11
C LEU A 197 -15.03 2.12 -2.52
N LEU A 198 -16.22 1.97 -1.91
CA LEU A 198 -17.16 0.89 -2.22
C LEU A 198 -17.64 0.90 -3.68
N SER A 199 -17.66 2.08 -4.33
CA SER A 199 -18.07 2.21 -5.73
C SER A 199 -16.99 1.78 -6.73
N VAL A 200 -15.71 1.81 -6.34
CA VAL A 200 -14.56 1.55 -7.24
C VAL A 200 -13.84 0.23 -6.96
N ILE A 201 -14.06 -0.38 -5.79
CA ILE A 201 -13.43 -1.65 -5.43
C ILE A 201 -13.88 -2.77 -6.38
N PRO A 202 -12.95 -3.62 -6.86
CA PRO A 202 -13.29 -4.73 -7.76
C PRO A 202 -14.27 -5.71 -7.12
N GLN A 203 -15.16 -6.28 -7.94
CA GLN A 203 -15.97 -7.44 -7.56
C GLN A 203 -15.43 -8.72 -8.19
N ASP A 204 -15.50 -9.82 -7.44
CA ASP A 204 -15.20 -11.15 -7.95
C ASP A 204 -16.21 -11.49 -9.07
N ARG A 205 -15.69 -11.77 -10.28
CA ARG A 205 -16.55 -12.08 -11.44
C ARG A 205 -17.04 -13.54 -11.47
N SER A 206 -16.46 -14.41 -10.64
CA SER A 206 -16.84 -15.83 -10.59
C SER A 206 -16.38 -16.47 -9.29
N GLN A 207 -16.95 -17.61 -8.93
CA GLN A 207 -16.50 -18.40 -7.78
C GLN A 207 -15.09 -19.02 -7.93
N ARG A 208 -14.48 -18.91 -9.11
CA ARG A 208 -13.16 -19.52 -9.41
C ARG A 208 -12.02 -18.51 -9.44
N GLY A 209 -12.30 -17.23 -9.21
CA GLY A 209 -11.29 -16.18 -9.26
C GLY A 209 -11.63 -15.10 -8.26
N THR A 210 -10.62 -14.70 -7.50
CA THR A 210 -10.76 -13.61 -6.54
C THR A 210 -9.70 -12.54 -6.74
N TRP A 211 -10.08 -11.29 -6.49
CA TRP A 211 -9.13 -10.18 -6.39
C TRP A 211 -8.43 -10.21 -5.03
N GLU A 212 -7.17 -9.79 -4.98
CA GLU A 212 -6.36 -9.82 -3.74
C GLU A 212 -5.93 -8.42 -3.29
N SER A 213 -5.71 -7.51 -4.24
CA SER A 213 -5.42 -6.10 -3.96
C SER A 213 -5.84 -5.22 -5.14
N VAL A 214 -6.04 -3.93 -4.86
CA VAL A 214 -6.33 -2.91 -5.86
C VAL A 214 -5.47 -1.67 -5.61
N ARG A 215 -5.05 -1.02 -6.70
CA ARG A 215 -4.41 0.29 -6.70
C ARG A 215 -5.41 1.33 -7.18
N LEU A 216 -5.68 2.32 -6.34
CA LEU A 216 -6.67 3.37 -6.57
C LEU A 216 -5.97 4.72 -6.68
N ASP A 217 -6.31 5.45 -7.74
CA ASP A 217 -5.98 6.86 -7.87
C ASP A 217 -7.16 7.66 -7.30
N VAL A 218 -6.97 8.24 -6.12
CA VAL A 218 -8.05 8.89 -5.38
C VAL A 218 -8.29 10.29 -5.94
N PRO A 219 -9.50 10.60 -6.45
CA PRO A 219 -9.79 11.91 -6.99
C PRO A 219 -10.11 12.92 -5.86
N PRO A 220 -9.97 14.23 -6.12
CA PRO A 220 -10.19 15.27 -5.11
C PRO A 220 -11.60 15.24 -4.51
N GLU A 221 -12.62 14.93 -5.30
CA GLU A 221 -14.02 14.84 -4.86
C GLU A 221 -14.31 13.66 -3.92
N ALA A 222 -13.39 12.70 -3.82
CA ALA A 222 -13.47 11.60 -2.87
C ALA A 222 -12.77 11.90 -1.54
N LEU A 223 -12.22 13.11 -1.36
CA LEU A 223 -11.45 13.51 -0.19
C LEU A 223 -12.20 14.57 0.63
N GLU A 224 -12.22 14.37 1.93
CA GLU A 224 -12.71 15.37 2.88
C GLU A 224 -11.62 15.75 3.88
N PRO A 225 -11.32 17.06 4.08
CA PRO A 225 -10.28 17.48 5.02
C PRO A 225 -10.60 17.10 6.47
N GLY A 226 -9.59 16.55 7.17
CA GLY A 226 -9.71 16.07 8.55
C GLY A 226 -9.95 14.56 8.64
N LEU A 227 -10.33 14.09 9.82
CA LEU A 227 -10.87 12.74 10.01
C LEU A 227 -12.35 12.85 10.34
N ILE A 228 -13.18 12.31 9.46
CA ILE A 228 -14.63 12.41 9.52
C ILE A 228 -15.21 10.99 9.51
N MET A 229 -16.15 10.74 10.43
CA MET A 229 -16.92 9.50 10.52
C MET A 229 -18.06 9.49 9.49
N GLU A 230 -18.63 8.31 9.20
CA GLU A 230 -19.71 8.16 8.20
C GLU A 230 -20.97 8.97 8.55
N ASP A 231 -21.22 9.23 9.83
CA ASP A 231 -22.33 10.07 10.30
C ASP A 231 -22.05 11.59 10.20
N GLY A 232 -20.88 11.97 9.66
CA GLY A 232 -20.43 13.35 9.51
C GLY A 232 -19.74 13.92 10.75
N LYS A 233 -19.55 13.14 11.82
CA LYS A 233 -18.86 13.60 13.02
C LYS A 233 -17.37 13.77 12.75
N SER A 234 -16.85 14.97 13.03
CA SER A 234 -15.43 15.28 12.91
C SER A 234 -14.66 14.77 14.13
N VAL A 235 -13.72 13.85 13.91
CA VAL A 235 -12.76 13.32 14.89
C VAL A 235 -11.53 14.23 14.98
N LEU A 236 -10.99 14.64 13.83
CA LEU A 236 -9.94 15.64 13.73
C LEU A 236 -10.38 16.73 12.74
N PRO A 237 -10.39 18.01 13.12
CA PRO A 237 -10.71 19.07 12.19
C PRO A 237 -9.62 19.15 11.11
N GLY A 238 -10.01 19.37 9.85
CA GLY A 238 -9.06 19.56 8.73
C GLY A 238 -8.12 20.77 8.86
N GLY A 239 -8.23 21.54 9.94
CA GLY A 239 -7.52 22.80 10.18
C GLY A 239 -6.20 22.71 10.96
N SER A 240 -5.74 21.55 11.45
CA SER A 240 -4.45 21.52 12.19
C SER A 240 -3.22 21.49 11.29
N CYS A 241 -3.40 21.30 9.98
CA CYS A 241 -2.32 21.22 8.99
C CYS A 241 -2.82 21.68 7.61
N ALA A 242 -3.18 22.96 7.53
CA ALA A 242 -3.73 23.58 6.32
C ALA A 242 -2.61 24.02 5.37
N THR A 243 -2.20 23.14 4.47
CA THR A 243 -1.52 23.55 3.23
C THR A 243 -2.57 23.61 2.11
N HIS A 244 -2.66 24.75 1.43
CA HIS A 244 -3.64 24.98 0.36
C HIS A 244 -3.43 23.99 -0.79
N GLY A 245 -4.51 23.42 -1.34
CA GLY A 245 -4.50 22.68 -2.60
C GLY A 245 -3.90 21.27 -2.57
N VAL A 246 -3.71 20.68 -1.38
CA VAL A 246 -3.25 19.28 -1.26
C VAL A 246 -4.26 18.34 -1.93
N TRP A 247 -3.76 17.49 -2.83
CA TRP A 247 -4.53 16.54 -3.63
C TRP A 247 -5.71 17.17 -4.39
N GLY A 248 -5.61 18.45 -4.74
CA GLY A 248 -6.67 19.17 -5.43
C GLY A 248 -7.89 19.51 -4.56
N MET A 249 -7.83 19.29 -3.24
CA MET A 249 -8.91 19.67 -2.32
C MET A 249 -9.08 21.19 -2.26
N ALA A 250 -10.32 21.66 -2.36
CA ALA A 250 -10.64 23.06 -2.16
C ALA A 250 -10.45 23.46 -0.68
N ALA A 251 -9.93 24.66 -0.44
CA ALA A 251 -9.88 25.20 0.91
C ALA A 251 -11.31 25.42 1.43
N ARG A 252 -11.65 24.87 2.60
CA ARG A 252 -12.83 25.36 3.33
C ARG A 252 -12.44 26.72 3.91
N GLU A 253 -13.10 27.79 3.46
CA GLU A 253 -13.06 29.06 4.18
C GLU A 253 -13.46 28.78 5.63
N ALA A 254 -12.61 29.19 6.58
CA ALA A 254 -12.95 29.13 7.98
C ALA A 254 -14.19 30.01 8.18
N VAL A 255 -15.35 29.38 8.35
CA VAL A 255 -16.56 30.08 8.78
C VAL A 255 -16.27 30.59 10.19
N SER A 256 -15.93 31.87 10.28
CA SER A 256 -15.80 32.59 11.52
C SER A 256 -17.23 32.79 12.05
N GLY A 257 -17.61 31.99 13.05
CA GLY A 257 -18.87 32.08 13.77
C GLY A 257 -18.62 32.11 15.27
#